data_AF-A0A0C1K998-F1
#
_entry.id   AF-A0A0C1K998-F1
#
_cell.length_a   1.000
_cell.length_b   1.000
_cell.length_c   1.000
_cell.angle_alpha   90.00
_cell.angle_beta   90.00
_cell.angle_gamma   90.00
#
_symmetry.space_group_name_H-M   'P 1'
#
loop_
_entity.id
_entity.type
_entity.pdbx_description
1 polymer ?
#
loop_
_entity_poly.entity_id
_entity_poly.type
_entity_poly.pdbx_seq_one_letter_code
_entity_poly.pdbx_strand_id
1 'polypeptide(L)'
;MPTFTTRKNKIVLTDYNYRRDIENRLFMAELSILEVDVLQEIINGSLKTTLTTLADNLEIAPSKLRPILDKLAKSGLFQIQGDGVLVDKEMRKYYEAHIIKFDDDFRPDMEYLQGLLSKAPIHALPSWYAIPRSSDNIFNSIIEKFLFTPKIYERYLQDLVFDNPILSSIAKQVFAAPDYKISAGALIEKFGLTREQFEEYMLFLEFSLVCCLRYVKTQDVWEEVVTPFHEWHEFLLFVQNTNPVAIQDATPITAVYEKEFGFLNELNAFVKKLLKKSISLTQAPKDLLEIALLLEIAKQEKQKIVASAYTEDWLKKTRADQAIILYRQSLNRLIANEQFTSFSEKDLREVEKSLKNFAHGKWVYFEDYIKGCLAAVGSVLPTSLVNRGKRWKYSTPNYNEEEKQFIKLITCEYLMQAGMVATGYHQDKLCLCLTPFGRLSLG
;
A
#
# COMPACT_ATOMS: atom_id res chain seq x y z
N MET A 1 18.51 -26.54 -15.54
CA MET A 1 17.87 -25.51 -14.69
C MET A 1 17.78 -26.09 -13.29
N PRO A 2 18.55 -25.62 -12.30
CA PRO A 2 18.39 -26.12 -10.95
C PRO A 2 17.01 -25.67 -10.45
N THR A 3 16.17 -26.63 -10.09
CA THR A 3 14.90 -26.41 -9.42
C THR A 3 15.18 -25.74 -8.07
N PHE A 4 15.01 -24.42 -8.01
CA PHE A 4 14.95 -23.71 -6.74
C PHE A 4 13.70 -24.19 -6.01
N THR A 5 13.88 -25.15 -5.12
CA THR A 5 12.91 -25.41 -4.06
C THR A 5 12.77 -24.11 -3.28
N THR A 6 11.61 -23.48 -3.35
CA THR A 6 11.26 -22.29 -2.58
C THR A 6 11.31 -22.66 -1.10
N ARG A 7 12.48 -22.52 -0.48
CA ARG A 7 12.60 -22.59 0.98
C ARG A 7 11.76 -21.45 1.56
N LYS A 8 10.75 -21.80 2.35
CA LYS A 8 9.89 -20.86 3.07
C LYS A 8 10.68 -20.18 4.19
N ASN A 9 10.25 -18.98 4.57
CA ASN A 9 10.84 -18.29 5.72
C ASN A 9 10.68 -19.15 6.98
N LYS A 10 11.73 -19.19 7.80
CA LYS A 10 11.77 -19.97 9.03
C LYS A 10 12.48 -19.18 10.11
N ILE A 11 11.71 -18.36 10.83
CA ILE A 11 12.21 -17.63 12.00
C ILE A 11 12.41 -18.61 13.15
N VAL A 12 13.58 -18.55 13.80
CA VAL A 12 13.95 -19.45 14.89
C VAL A 12 14.50 -18.60 16.05
N LEU A 13 13.63 -18.13 16.95
CA LEU A 13 14.03 -17.22 18.03
C LEU A 13 15.19 -17.76 18.89
N THR A 14 15.32 -19.08 19.01
CA THR A 14 16.40 -19.73 19.76
C THR A 14 17.80 -19.52 19.16
N ASP A 15 17.93 -19.01 17.94
CA ASP A 15 19.25 -18.70 17.36
C ASP A 15 19.91 -17.47 18.01
N TYR A 16 19.20 -16.73 18.87
CA TYR A 16 19.77 -15.67 19.71
C TYR A 16 19.15 -15.66 21.12
N ASN A 17 19.62 -14.79 22.01
CA ASN A 17 19.10 -14.69 23.39
C ASN A 17 17.76 -13.93 23.44
N TYR A 18 16.73 -14.50 22.82
CA TYR A 18 15.39 -13.92 22.77
C TYR A 18 14.73 -13.82 24.16
N ARG A 19 15.08 -14.72 25.10
CA ARG A 19 14.55 -14.71 26.47
C ARG A 19 14.89 -13.41 27.20
N ARG A 20 16.14 -12.95 27.05
CA ARG A 20 16.55 -11.64 27.57
C ARG A 20 15.77 -10.49 26.92
N ASP A 21 15.45 -10.58 25.63
CA ASP A 21 14.61 -9.58 24.94
C ASP A 21 13.19 -9.55 25.53
N ILE A 22 12.59 -10.74 25.76
CA ILE A 22 11.29 -10.87 26.43
C ILE A 22 11.32 -10.30 27.84
N GLU A 23 12.28 -10.69 28.69
CA GLU A 23 12.43 -10.17 30.05
C GLU A 23 12.49 -8.63 30.07
N ASN A 24 13.22 -8.04 29.13
CA ASN A 24 13.33 -6.59 29.04
C ASN A 24 12.06 -5.93 28.50
N ARG A 25 11.36 -6.56 27.55
CA ARG A 25 10.05 -6.07 27.08
C ARG A 25 9.02 -6.08 28.20
N LEU A 26 8.97 -7.16 28.98
CA LEU A 26 8.11 -7.27 30.17
C LEU A 26 8.41 -6.16 31.17
N PHE A 27 9.69 -5.96 31.49
CA PHE A 27 10.12 -4.90 32.39
C PHE A 27 9.75 -3.50 31.88
N MET A 28 9.98 -3.22 30.59
CA MET A 28 9.71 -1.91 29.99
C MET A 28 8.22 -1.62 29.87
N ALA A 29 7.38 -2.62 29.63
CA ALA A 29 5.93 -2.46 29.55
C ALA A 29 5.28 -2.03 30.87
N GLU A 30 5.95 -2.27 32.00
CA GLU A 30 5.49 -1.86 33.33
C GLU A 30 5.96 -0.44 33.73
N LEU A 31 6.69 0.26 32.86
CA LEU A 31 7.21 1.59 33.15
C LEU A 31 6.16 2.68 32.90
N SER A 32 5.97 3.54 33.89
CA SER A 32 5.24 4.79 33.75
C SER A 32 6.01 5.81 32.92
N ILE A 33 5.35 6.89 32.49
CA ILE A 33 6.00 7.98 31.73
C ILE A 33 7.23 8.49 32.47
N LEU A 34 7.10 8.83 33.76
CA LEU A 34 8.21 9.35 34.53
C LEU A 34 9.37 8.34 34.69
N GLU A 35 9.07 7.05 34.80
CA GLU A 35 10.11 6.02 34.90
C GLU A 35 10.85 5.85 33.57
N VAL A 36 10.16 6.00 32.44
CA VAL A 36 10.78 6.07 31.11
C VAL A 36 11.64 7.32 30.96
N ASP A 37 11.16 8.49 31.40
CA ASP A 37 11.92 9.74 31.35
C ASP A 37 13.24 9.63 32.16
N VAL A 38 13.17 9.06 33.37
CA VAL A 38 14.35 8.76 34.20
C VAL A 38 15.31 7.81 33.48
N LEU A 39 14.77 6.72 32.89
CA LEU A 39 15.57 5.75 32.15
C LEU A 39 16.26 6.41 30.94
N GLN A 40 15.54 7.27 30.20
CA GLN A 40 16.06 7.96 29.03
C GLN A 40 17.15 8.98 29.40
N GLU A 41 17.00 9.69 30.52
CA GLU A 41 18.04 10.59 31.04
C GLU A 41 19.32 9.82 31.42
N ILE A 42 19.20 8.65 32.05
CA ILE A 42 20.35 7.78 32.36
C ILE A 42 21.04 7.29 31.06
N ILE A 43 20.24 6.90 30.07
CA ILE A 43 20.73 6.38 28.79
C ILE A 43 21.40 7.49 27.98
N ASN A 44 20.88 8.71 27.98
CA ASN A 44 21.41 9.82 27.17
C ASN A 44 22.55 10.57 27.89
N GLY A 45 22.56 10.55 29.22
CA GLY A 45 23.50 11.26 30.06
C GLY A 45 24.91 10.68 30.13
N SER A 46 25.67 11.11 31.14
CA SER A 46 27.04 10.67 31.40
C SER A 46 27.08 9.25 31.98
N LEU A 47 28.15 8.49 31.70
CA LEU A 47 28.39 7.18 32.33
C LEU A 47 28.57 7.25 33.85
N LYS A 48 28.85 8.46 34.38
CA LYS A 48 28.90 8.75 35.81
C LYS A 48 28.11 10.03 36.06
N THR A 49 27.10 9.95 36.91
CA THR A 49 26.29 11.10 37.34
C THR A 49 25.94 10.99 38.83
N THR A 50 25.22 11.96 39.38
CA THR A 50 24.73 11.94 40.77
C THR A 50 23.21 11.93 40.81
N LEU A 51 22.62 11.48 41.94
CA LEU A 51 21.18 11.53 42.14
C LEU A 51 20.67 12.98 42.10
N THR A 52 21.44 13.90 42.66
CA THR A 52 21.13 15.34 42.67
C THR A 52 21.05 15.88 41.24
N THR A 53 22.07 15.63 40.42
CA THR A 53 22.08 16.07 39.01
C THR A 53 20.94 15.45 38.19
N LEU A 54 20.65 14.17 38.39
CA LEU A 54 19.52 13.51 37.71
C LEU A 54 18.17 14.12 38.11
N ALA A 55 17.98 14.38 39.40
CA ALA A 55 16.75 14.99 39.91
C ALA A 55 16.56 16.41 39.36
N ASP A 56 17.64 17.20 39.30
CA ASP A 56 17.64 18.56 38.76
C ASP A 56 17.32 18.56 37.25
N ASN A 57 17.93 17.67 36.46
CA ASN A 57 17.68 17.57 35.02
C ASN A 57 16.23 17.19 34.68
N LEU A 58 15.61 16.36 35.53
CA LEU A 58 14.24 15.88 35.35
C LEU A 58 13.20 16.77 36.05
N GLU A 59 13.64 17.84 36.73
CA GLU A 59 12.78 18.75 37.52
C GLU A 59 11.88 18.02 38.54
N ILE A 60 12.41 16.95 39.16
CA ILE A 60 11.69 16.17 40.18
C ILE A 60 12.35 16.22 41.54
N ALA A 61 11.55 16.04 42.59
CA ALA A 61 12.06 15.92 43.95
C ALA A 61 12.94 14.65 44.08
N PRO A 62 14.12 14.71 44.74
CA PRO A 62 14.97 13.53 44.96
C PRO A 62 14.26 12.37 45.68
N SER A 63 13.25 12.69 46.49
CA SER A 63 12.40 11.69 47.17
C SER A 63 11.55 10.86 46.21
N LYS A 64 11.19 11.38 45.03
CA LYS A 64 10.49 10.65 43.96
C LYS A 64 11.45 9.85 43.07
N LEU A 65 12.69 10.34 42.89
CA LEU A 65 13.68 9.69 42.04
C LEU A 65 14.18 8.36 42.63
N ARG A 66 14.41 8.29 43.94
CA ARG A 66 15.03 7.10 44.57
C ARG A 66 14.21 5.80 44.37
N PRO A 67 12.89 5.77 44.63
CA PRO A 67 12.08 4.58 44.37
C PRO A 67 12.10 4.13 42.90
N ILE A 68 12.15 5.09 41.96
CA ILE A 68 12.24 4.80 40.53
C ILE A 68 13.57 4.14 40.21
N LEU A 69 14.68 4.68 40.71
CA LEU A 69 16.01 4.10 40.49
C LEU A 69 16.14 2.70 41.11
N ASP A 70 15.51 2.45 42.26
CA ASP A 70 15.50 1.12 42.87
C ASP A 70 14.73 0.11 42.00
N LYS A 71 13.62 0.52 41.37
CA LYS A 71 12.91 -0.30 40.36
C LYS A 71 13.78 -0.51 39.11
N LEU A 72 14.37 0.56 38.58
CA LEU A 72 15.16 0.54 37.35
C LEU A 72 16.49 -0.22 37.52
N ALA A 73 17.06 -0.31 38.72
CA ALA A 73 18.28 -1.06 38.98
C ALA A 73 18.17 -2.56 38.64
N LYS A 74 16.95 -3.12 38.62
CA LYS A 74 16.68 -4.50 38.18
C LYS A 74 17.09 -4.76 36.72
N SER A 75 17.18 -3.71 35.91
CA SER A 75 17.62 -3.78 34.51
C SER A 75 19.10 -4.17 34.36
N GLY A 76 19.91 -3.99 35.41
CA GLY A 76 21.37 -4.11 35.36
C GLY A 76 22.06 -2.96 34.61
N LEU A 77 21.34 -1.92 34.18
CA LEU A 77 21.89 -0.79 33.41
C LEU A 77 22.86 0.07 34.22
N PHE A 78 22.65 0.23 35.52
CA PHE A 78 23.48 1.07 36.36
C PHE A 78 23.57 0.51 37.79
N GLN A 79 24.55 1.02 38.53
CA GLN A 79 24.72 0.77 39.96
C GLN A 79 24.67 2.08 40.74
N ILE A 80 24.03 2.06 41.91
CA ILE A 80 23.96 3.19 42.83
C ILE A 80 25.02 3.01 43.91
N GLN A 81 25.91 3.99 44.05
CA GLN A 81 26.95 4.02 45.08
C GLN A 81 26.88 5.34 45.86
N GLY A 82 26.14 5.33 46.98
CA GLY A 82 25.86 6.55 47.74
C GLY A 82 25.00 7.51 46.91
N ASP A 83 25.57 8.67 46.56
CA ASP A 83 24.96 9.66 45.67
C ASP A 83 25.32 9.44 44.18
N GLY A 84 26.30 8.57 43.89
CA GLY A 84 26.76 8.32 42.52
C GLY A 84 25.92 7.27 41.79
N VAL A 85 25.66 7.50 40.51
CA VAL A 85 25.06 6.55 39.56
C VAL A 85 26.10 6.23 38.49
N LEU A 86 26.48 4.95 38.40
CA LEU A 86 27.47 4.43 37.45
C LEU A 86 26.76 3.57 36.40
N VAL A 87 26.78 4.00 35.15
CA VAL A 87 26.10 3.34 34.03
C VAL A 87 27.02 2.32 33.35
N ASP A 88 26.52 1.11 33.14
CA ASP A 88 27.20 0.08 32.37
C ASP A 88 27.12 0.40 30.87
N LYS A 89 28.29 0.46 30.21
CA LYS A 89 28.41 0.88 28.81
C LYS A 89 27.79 -0.11 27.83
N GLU A 90 27.83 -1.41 28.11
CA GLU A 90 27.26 -2.42 27.22
C GLU A 90 25.75 -2.46 27.38
N MET A 91 25.26 -2.40 28.62
CA MET A 91 23.83 -2.31 28.91
C MET A 91 23.22 -1.03 28.36
N ARG A 92 23.94 0.11 28.41
CA ARG A 92 23.49 1.36 27.80
C ARG A 92 23.20 1.18 26.32
N LYS A 93 24.13 0.62 25.55
CA LYS A 93 23.92 0.33 24.11
C LYS A 93 22.73 -0.60 23.87
N TYR A 94 22.56 -1.58 24.75
CA TYR A 94 21.42 -2.48 24.68
C TYR A 94 20.11 -1.71 24.87
N TYR A 95 19.99 -0.88 25.91
CA TYR A 95 18.77 -0.11 26.16
C TYR A 95 18.54 1.06 25.21
N GLU A 96 19.60 1.66 24.62
CA GLU A 96 19.50 2.66 23.55
C GLU A 96 18.65 2.13 22.38
N ALA A 97 18.79 0.86 22.02
CA ALA A 97 18.00 0.25 20.93
C ALA A 97 16.54 -0.07 21.31
N HIS A 98 16.18 -0.03 22.60
CA HIS A 98 14.84 -0.37 23.09
C HIS A 98 14.06 0.87 23.51
N ILE A 99 14.72 1.86 24.10
CA ILE A 99 14.09 3.08 24.62
C ILE A 99 13.48 3.93 23.50
N ILE A 100 13.97 3.81 22.27
CA ILE A 100 13.40 4.48 21.09
C ILE A 100 11.91 4.19 20.90
N LYS A 101 11.39 3.07 21.41
CA LYS A 101 9.96 2.73 21.30
C LYS A 101 9.04 3.64 22.11
N PHE A 102 9.61 4.40 23.05
CA PHE A 102 8.94 5.33 23.94
C PHE A 102 9.20 6.80 23.53
N ASP A 103 9.54 7.03 22.25
CA ASP A 103 9.53 8.37 21.66
C ASP A 103 8.14 8.65 21.07
N ASP A 104 7.61 9.86 21.28
CA ASP A 104 6.30 10.28 20.74
C ASP A 104 6.26 10.21 19.20
N ASP A 105 7.41 10.41 18.55
CA ASP A 105 7.57 10.32 17.10
C ASP A 105 7.98 8.91 16.62
N PHE A 106 8.10 7.93 17.53
CA PHE A 106 8.51 6.58 17.18
C PHE A 106 7.57 5.92 16.19
N ARG A 107 8.16 5.32 15.17
CA ARG A 107 7.47 4.49 14.17
C ARG A 107 8.30 3.23 13.96
N PRO A 108 7.68 2.04 13.90
CA PRO A 108 8.39 0.81 13.57
C PRO A 108 8.70 0.79 12.07
N ASP A 109 9.64 1.63 11.64
CA ASP A 109 10.02 1.84 10.25
C ASP A 109 11.13 0.86 9.79
N MET A 110 11.61 1.05 8.57
CA MET A 110 12.68 0.21 8.04
C MET A 110 14.00 0.31 8.82
N GLU A 111 14.31 1.45 9.45
CA GLU A 111 15.53 1.58 10.28
C GLU A 111 15.38 0.76 11.56
N TYR A 112 14.20 0.82 12.20
CA TYR A 112 13.87 -0.04 13.33
C TYR A 112 13.96 -1.53 12.97
N LEU A 113 13.39 -1.95 11.83
CA LEU A 113 13.46 -3.34 11.38
C LEU A 113 14.91 -3.78 11.10
N GLN A 114 15.73 -2.91 10.50
CA GLN A 114 17.15 -3.19 10.32
C GLN A 114 17.87 -3.38 11.66
N GLY A 115 17.57 -2.52 12.64
CA GLY A 115 18.08 -2.63 14.01
C GLY A 115 17.66 -3.94 14.68
N LEU A 116 16.39 -4.33 14.55
CA LEU A 116 15.87 -5.60 15.07
C LEU A 116 16.62 -6.80 14.47
N LEU A 117 16.81 -6.82 13.14
CA LEU A 117 17.50 -7.92 12.47
C LEU A 117 18.96 -8.03 12.89
N SER A 118 19.60 -6.91 13.21
CA SER A 118 20.99 -6.90 13.70
C SER A 118 21.18 -7.60 15.05
N LYS A 119 20.10 -7.84 15.81
CA LYS A 119 20.15 -8.61 17.07
C LYS A 119 20.37 -10.10 16.85
N ALA A 120 19.94 -10.63 15.69
CA ALA A 120 20.16 -12.02 15.34
C ALA A 120 21.57 -12.21 14.76
N PRO A 121 22.21 -13.38 14.97
CA PRO A 121 23.51 -13.65 14.37
C PRO A 121 23.47 -13.52 12.84
N ILE A 122 24.48 -12.88 12.27
CA ILE A 122 24.55 -12.57 10.83
C ILE A 122 24.39 -13.82 9.93
N HIS A 123 24.77 -15.00 10.41
CA HIS A 123 24.68 -16.26 9.69
C HIS A 123 23.29 -16.92 9.76
N ALA A 124 22.44 -16.53 10.73
CA ALA A 124 21.09 -17.04 10.88
C ALA A 124 20.12 -16.41 9.86
N LEU A 125 20.24 -15.09 9.66
CA LEU A 125 19.35 -14.32 8.78
C LEU A 125 19.24 -14.88 7.35
N PRO A 126 20.33 -15.28 6.65
CA PRO A 126 20.20 -15.89 5.34
C PRO A 126 19.36 -17.16 5.31
N SER A 127 19.42 -17.95 6.39
CA SER A 127 18.59 -19.15 6.54
C SER A 127 17.14 -18.80 6.82
N TRP A 128 16.90 -17.83 7.71
CA TRP A 128 15.56 -17.39 8.09
C TRP A 128 14.74 -16.85 6.92
N TYR A 129 15.38 -16.07 6.05
CA TYR A 129 14.76 -15.40 4.91
C TYR A 129 15.01 -16.09 3.57
N ALA A 130 15.65 -17.27 3.61
CA ALA A 130 16.04 -18.05 2.43
C ALA A 130 16.76 -17.21 1.36
N ILE A 131 17.63 -16.28 1.77
CA ILE A 131 18.48 -15.49 0.87
C ILE A 131 19.87 -16.14 0.75
N PRO A 132 20.63 -15.85 -0.32
CA PRO A 132 21.99 -16.37 -0.48
C PRO A 132 22.89 -15.98 0.71
N ARG A 133 23.71 -16.92 1.19
CA ARG A 133 24.71 -16.63 2.24
C ARG A 133 25.82 -15.69 1.77
N SER A 134 26.01 -15.58 0.46
CA SER A 134 26.94 -14.66 -0.20
C SER A 134 26.36 -13.27 -0.43
N SER A 135 25.23 -12.92 0.18
CA SER A 135 24.62 -11.60 0.00
C SER A 135 25.48 -10.55 0.70
N ASP A 136 26.04 -9.60 -0.07
CA ASP A 136 26.87 -8.52 0.46
C ASP A 136 26.08 -7.57 1.37
N ASN A 137 24.76 -7.48 1.17
CA ASN A 137 23.85 -6.72 2.01
C ASN A 137 22.56 -7.52 2.29
N ILE A 138 22.54 -8.23 3.42
CA ILE A 138 21.42 -9.06 3.88
C ILE A 138 20.10 -8.26 3.93
N PHE A 139 20.14 -7.04 4.46
CA PHE A 139 18.92 -6.24 4.63
C PHE A 139 18.32 -5.82 3.28
N ASN A 140 19.15 -5.34 2.35
CA ASN A 140 18.69 -5.02 1.00
C ASN A 140 18.17 -6.27 0.27
N SER A 141 18.80 -7.43 0.44
CA SER A 141 18.29 -8.68 -0.14
C SER A 141 16.92 -9.09 0.43
N ILE A 142 16.65 -8.81 1.71
CA ILE A 142 15.32 -9.00 2.30
C ILE A 142 14.31 -8.03 1.68
N ILE A 143 14.68 -6.75 1.52
CA ILE A 143 13.82 -5.74 0.89
C ILE A 143 13.46 -6.15 -0.54
N GLU A 144 14.47 -6.43 -1.38
CA GLU A 144 14.29 -6.80 -2.78
C GLU A 144 13.39 -8.04 -2.94
N LYS A 145 13.59 -9.04 -2.06
CA LYS A 145 12.87 -10.31 -2.14
C LYS A 145 11.44 -10.24 -1.58
N PHE A 146 11.20 -9.44 -0.54
CA PHE A 146 9.95 -9.51 0.23
C PHE A 146 9.18 -8.19 0.37
N LEU A 147 9.83 -7.03 0.30
CA LEU A 147 9.20 -5.75 0.64
C LEU A 147 9.16 -4.76 -0.53
N PHE A 148 9.89 -5.00 -1.62
CA PHE A 148 10.20 -3.99 -2.63
C PHE A 148 8.98 -3.35 -3.29
N THR A 149 7.91 -4.10 -3.53
CA THR A 149 6.64 -3.55 -4.01
C THR A 149 5.49 -4.06 -3.15
N PRO A 150 4.36 -3.33 -3.06
CA PRO A 150 3.17 -3.79 -2.34
C PRO A 150 2.75 -5.21 -2.73
N LYS A 151 2.75 -5.50 -4.03
CA LYS A 151 2.38 -6.82 -4.56
C LYS A 151 3.34 -7.94 -4.11
N ILE A 152 4.65 -7.66 -4.00
CA ILE A 152 5.62 -8.63 -3.48
C ILE A 152 5.33 -8.88 -2.01
N TYR A 153 5.06 -7.84 -1.23
CA TYR A 153 4.79 -7.97 0.20
C TYR A 153 3.44 -8.65 0.49
N GLU A 154 2.39 -8.35 -0.27
CA GLU A 154 1.10 -9.07 -0.18
C GLU A 154 1.27 -10.56 -0.43
N ARG A 155 2.05 -10.93 -1.47
CA ARG A 155 2.36 -12.33 -1.74
C ARG A 155 3.16 -12.95 -0.60
N TYR A 156 4.14 -12.22 -0.07
CA TYR A 156 4.90 -12.66 1.10
C TYR A 156 3.98 -12.97 2.28
N LEU A 157 3.05 -12.08 2.61
CA LEU A 157 2.05 -12.30 3.67
C LEU A 157 1.15 -13.52 3.40
N GLN A 158 0.77 -13.78 2.15
CA GLN A 158 -0.04 -14.94 1.76
C GLN A 158 0.74 -16.26 1.87
N ASP A 159 2.05 -16.22 1.59
CA ASP A 159 2.92 -17.40 1.60
C ASP A 159 3.44 -17.75 3.01
N LEU A 160 3.29 -16.82 3.97
CA LEU A 160 3.66 -17.05 5.37
C LEU A 160 2.82 -18.17 5.99
N VAL A 161 3.52 -19.11 6.62
CA VAL A 161 2.92 -20.20 7.38
C VAL A 161 3.50 -20.16 8.78
N PHE A 162 2.62 -19.99 9.76
CA PHE A 162 2.98 -20.04 11.17
C PHE A 162 2.58 -21.39 11.75
N ASP A 163 3.50 -22.01 12.49
CA ASP A 163 3.23 -23.26 13.21
C ASP A 163 2.13 -23.05 14.27
N ASN A 164 2.11 -21.87 14.88
CA ASN A 164 1.07 -21.47 15.83
C ASN A 164 -0.03 -20.65 15.12
N PRO A 165 -1.29 -21.12 15.09
CA PRO A 165 -2.39 -20.41 14.43
C PRO A 165 -2.78 -19.09 15.10
N ILE A 166 -2.39 -18.87 16.36
CA ILE A 166 -2.63 -17.60 17.07
C ILE A 166 -1.89 -16.46 16.38
N LEU A 167 -0.67 -16.68 15.88
CA LEU A 167 0.11 -15.66 15.15
C LEU A 167 -0.65 -15.15 13.92
N SER A 168 -1.18 -16.07 13.11
CA SER A 168 -2.05 -15.74 11.97
C SER A 168 -3.31 -14.99 12.40
N SER A 169 -3.86 -15.35 13.56
CA SER A 169 -5.08 -14.75 14.08
C SER A 169 -4.85 -13.33 14.59
N ILE A 170 -3.74 -13.08 15.29
CA ILE A 170 -3.32 -11.73 15.70
C ILE A 170 -3.14 -10.85 14.47
N ALA A 171 -2.36 -11.29 13.48
CA ALA A 171 -2.14 -10.52 12.26
C ALA A 171 -3.47 -10.15 11.57
N LYS A 172 -4.39 -11.12 11.42
CA LYS A 172 -5.73 -10.87 10.86
C LYS A 172 -6.54 -9.84 11.66
N GLN A 173 -6.45 -9.85 12.99
CA GLN A 173 -7.12 -8.85 13.82
C GLN A 173 -6.54 -7.45 13.60
N VAL A 174 -5.21 -7.33 13.54
CA VAL A 174 -4.52 -6.06 13.28
C VAL A 174 -4.92 -5.50 11.91
N PHE A 175 -4.86 -6.32 10.84
CA PHE A 175 -5.21 -5.88 9.49
C PHE A 175 -6.71 -5.57 9.30
N ALA A 176 -7.58 -6.04 10.20
CA ALA A 176 -9.01 -5.76 10.17
C ALA A 176 -9.42 -4.60 11.11
N ALA A 177 -8.52 -4.15 11.99
CA ALA A 177 -8.81 -3.09 12.94
C ALA A 177 -8.85 -1.71 12.25
N PRO A 178 -9.59 -0.73 12.81
CA PRO A 178 -9.53 0.65 12.35
C PRO A 178 -8.09 1.18 12.36
N ASP A 179 -7.73 1.91 11.30
CA ASP A 179 -6.37 2.41 11.05
C ASP A 179 -5.26 1.35 11.16
N TYR A 180 -5.61 0.06 11.02
CA TYR A 180 -4.70 -1.09 11.16
C TYR A 180 -3.97 -1.13 12.51
N LYS A 181 -4.63 -0.65 13.57
CA LYS A 181 -4.06 -0.55 14.93
C LYS A 181 -4.98 -1.20 15.94
N ILE A 182 -4.41 -1.93 16.89
CA ILE A 182 -5.14 -2.54 18.00
C ILE A 182 -4.29 -2.52 19.27
N SER A 183 -4.90 -2.29 20.43
CA SER A 183 -4.18 -2.32 21.70
C SER A 183 -3.72 -3.73 22.05
N ALA A 184 -2.55 -3.84 22.68
CA ALA A 184 -2.01 -5.11 23.16
C ALA A 184 -2.98 -5.78 24.15
N GLY A 185 -3.58 -4.99 25.07
CA GLY A 185 -4.55 -5.49 26.04
C GLY A 185 -5.74 -6.20 25.39
N ALA A 186 -6.29 -5.63 24.30
CA ALA A 186 -7.41 -6.24 23.58
C ALA A 186 -7.02 -7.57 22.92
N LEU A 187 -5.79 -7.70 22.40
CA LEU A 187 -5.28 -8.95 21.85
C LEU A 187 -5.04 -10.00 22.95
N ILE A 188 -4.42 -9.60 24.06
CA ILE A 188 -4.14 -10.47 25.21
C ILE A 188 -5.43 -11.07 25.75
N GLU A 189 -6.45 -10.24 25.99
CA GLU A 189 -7.76 -10.68 26.49
C GLU A 189 -8.45 -11.61 25.48
N LYS A 190 -8.50 -11.20 24.20
CA LYS A 190 -9.19 -11.95 23.14
C LYS A 190 -8.65 -13.35 22.93
N PHE A 191 -7.33 -13.53 23.03
CA PHE A 191 -6.67 -14.80 22.80
C PHE A 191 -6.29 -15.53 24.09
N GLY A 192 -6.62 -14.98 25.27
CA GLY A 192 -6.33 -15.58 26.57
C GLY A 192 -4.83 -15.79 26.82
N LEU A 193 -4.00 -14.83 26.39
CA LEU A 193 -2.54 -14.96 26.44
C LEU A 193 -2.01 -14.54 27.81
N THR A 194 -0.93 -15.19 28.27
CA THR A 194 -0.10 -14.58 29.30
C THR A 194 0.70 -13.42 28.70
N ARG A 195 1.18 -12.53 29.57
CA ARG A 195 2.00 -11.40 29.13
C ARG A 195 3.29 -11.86 28.42
N GLU A 196 3.94 -12.89 28.94
CA GLU A 196 5.14 -13.48 28.35
C GLU A 196 4.87 -14.10 26.98
N GLN A 197 3.78 -14.85 26.83
CA GLN A 197 3.37 -15.43 25.54
C GLN A 197 3.10 -14.34 24.50
N PHE A 198 2.45 -13.25 24.90
CA PHE A 198 2.20 -12.12 24.02
C PHE A 198 3.51 -11.51 23.51
N GLU A 199 4.48 -11.26 24.39
CA GLU A 199 5.79 -10.72 23.99
C GLU A 199 6.55 -11.65 23.05
N GLU A 200 6.54 -12.95 23.31
CA GLU A 200 7.16 -13.94 22.43
C GLU A 200 6.51 -13.93 21.04
N TYR A 201 5.17 -13.89 20.98
CA TYR A 201 4.43 -13.84 19.72
C TYR A 201 4.67 -12.54 18.97
N MET A 202 4.74 -11.41 19.68
CA MET A 202 5.03 -10.13 19.04
C MET A 202 6.45 -10.08 18.49
N LEU A 203 7.42 -10.58 19.24
CA LEU A 203 8.81 -10.70 18.78
C LEU A 203 8.90 -11.58 17.53
N PHE A 204 8.19 -12.71 17.50
CA PHE A 204 8.12 -13.58 16.33
C PHE A 204 7.50 -12.86 15.11
N LEU A 205 6.40 -12.12 15.31
CA LEU A 205 5.74 -11.37 14.24
C LEU A 205 6.60 -10.22 13.72
N GLU A 206 7.37 -9.57 14.59
CA GLU A 206 8.33 -8.52 14.21
C GLU A 206 9.45 -9.08 13.35
N PHE A 207 10.07 -10.21 13.74
CA PHE A 207 11.04 -10.91 12.89
C PHE A 207 10.42 -11.55 11.66
N SER A 208 9.10 -11.75 11.63
CA SER A 208 8.40 -12.17 10.42
C SER A 208 8.03 -10.98 9.53
N LEU A 209 8.36 -9.75 9.93
CA LEU A 209 8.04 -8.51 9.21
C LEU A 209 6.53 -8.34 8.99
N VAL A 210 5.70 -8.71 9.97
CA VAL A 210 4.22 -8.68 9.86
C VAL A 210 3.59 -7.61 10.75
N CYS A 211 3.81 -7.71 12.05
CA CYS A 211 3.29 -6.76 13.04
C CYS A 211 4.40 -6.35 13.99
N CYS A 212 4.34 -5.11 14.46
CA CYS A 212 5.27 -4.49 15.38
C CYS A 212 4.53 -3.98 16.59
N LEU A 213 5.22 -4.04 17.74
CA LEU A 213 4.74 -3.49 19.00
C LEU A 213 5.37 -2.09 19.18
N ARG A 214 4.51 -1.08 19.36
CA ARG A 214 4.91 0.30 19.66
C ARG A 214 4.18 0.82 20.90
N TYR A 215 4.74 1.84 21.53
CA TYR A 215 4.10 2.53 22.64
C TYR A 215 3.57 3.87 22.16
N VAL A 216 2.38 4.24 22.64
CA VAL A 216 1.71 5.51 22.34
C VAL A 216 1.39 6.16 23.67
N LYS A 217 1.83 7.40 23.85
CA LYS A 217 1.56 8.17 25.06
C LYS A 217 0.09 8.57 25.10
N THR A 218 -0.63 8.13 26.12
CA THR A 218 -2.03 8.50 26.36
C THR A 218 -2.19 9.01 27.79
N GLN A 219 -2.50 10.31 27.92
CA GLN A 219 -2.59 11.01 29.21
C GLN A 219 -1.33 10.79 30.08
N ASP A 220 -1.39 9.84 31.03
CA ASP A 220 -0.37 9.54 32.02
C ASP A 220 0.31 8.16 31.85
N VAL A 221 -0.03 7.42 30.78
CA VAL A 221 0.52 6.07 30.55
C VAL A 221 1.04 5.87 29.12
N TRP A 222 1.94 4.91 28.98
CA TRP A 222 2.34 4.36 27.69
C TRP A 222 1.40 3.21 27.33
N GLU A 223 0.55 3.41 26.32
CA GLU A 223 -0.32 2.36 25.81
C GLU A 223 0.37 1.58 24.69
N GLU A 224 0.34 0.27 24.80
CA GLU A 224 0.90 -0.61 23.80
C GLU A 224 -0.07 -0.87 22.65
N VAL A 225 0.41 -0.61 21.45
CA VAL A 225 -0.36 -0.76 20.21
C VAL A 225 0.40 -1.66 19.25
N VAL A 226 -0.32 -2.61 18.68
CA VAL A 226 0.15 -3.49 17.62
C VAL A 226 -0.31 -2.93 16.27
N THR A 227 0.65 -2.80 15.34
CA THR A 227 0.46 -2.22 14.01
C THR A 227 1.40 -2.92 13.02
N PRO A 228 1.16 -2.89 11.70
CA PRO A 228 2.20 -3.22 10.73
C PRO A 228 3.37 -2.24 10.83
N PHE A 229 4.51 -2.57 10.21
CA PHE A 229 5.63 -1.63 10.09
C PHE A 229 5.23 -0.38 9.31
N HIS A 230 5.91 0.73 9.58
CA HIS A 230 5.44 2.07 9.23
C HIS A 230 5.13 2.25 7.74
N GLU A 231 6.02 1.82 6.85
CA GLU A 231 5.87 2.06 5.41
C GLU A 231 4.69 1.28 4.84
N TRP A 232 4.47 0.04 5.29
CA TRP A 232 3.30 -0.73 4.91
C TRP A 232 2.02 -0.15 5.49
N HIS A 233 2.07 0.28 6.75
CA HIS A 233 0.94 0.94 7.41
C HIS A 233 0.49 2.20 6.67
N GLU A 234 1.42 3.08 6.28
CA GLU A 234 1.13 4.28 5.50
C GLU A 234 0.58 3.94 4.11
N PHE A 235 1.11 2.90 3.45
CA PHE A 235 0.58 2.44 2.18
C PHE A 235 -0.87 1.95 2.31
N LEU A 236 -1.17 1.16 3.35
CA LEU A 236 -2.53 0.70 3.61
C LEU A 236 -3.49 1.87 3.90
N LEU A 237 -3.08 2.84 4.72
CA LEU A 237 -3.86 4.05 4.96
C LEU A 237 -4.07 4.87 3.69
N PHE A 238 -3.05 4.99 2.83
CA PHE A 238 -3.19 5.63 1.53
C PHE A 238 -4.27 4.92 0.70
N VAL A 239 -4.20 3.60 0.57
CA VAL A 239 -5.19 2.81 -0.18
C VAL A 239 -6.59 2.99 0.42
N GLN A 240 -6.73 2.90 1.74
CA GLN A 240 -8.02 3.08 2.42
C GLN A 240 -8.62 4.47 2.18
N ASN A 241 -7.81 5.52 2.28
CA ASN A 241 -8.26 6.91 2.19
C ASN A 241 -8.45 7.40 0.75
N THR A 242 -7.78 6.76 -0.22
CA THR A 242 -7.89 7.11 -1.64
C THR A 242 -8.77 6.15 -2.43
N ASN A 243 -9.30 5.10 -1.79
CA ASN A 243 -10.23 4.19 -2.42
C ASN A 243 -11.47 4.95 -2.90
N PRO A 244 -11.82 4.91 -4.21
CA PRO A 244 -12.92 5.69 -4.73
C PRO A 244 -14.26 5.33 -4.06
N VAL A 245 -14.91 6.33 -3.46
CA VAL A 245 -16.20 6.16 -2.79
C VAL A 245 -17.31 6.20 -3.83
N ALA A 246 -18.21 5.22 -3.76
CA ALA A 246 -19.39 5.19 -4.61
C ALA A 246 -20.32 6.39 -4.34
N ILE A 247 -20.81 7.01 -5.40
CA ILE A 247 -21.85 8.03 -5.32
C ILE A 247 -23.12 7.37 -4.75
N GLN A 248 -23.61 7.86 -3.62
CA GLN A 248 -24.71 7.24 -2.88
C GLN A 248 -26.04 7.28 -3.64
N ASP A 249 -26.35 8.44 -4.21
CA ASP A 249 -27.52 8.63 -5.07
C ASP A 249 -27.09 8.77 -6.52
N ALA A 250 -27.30 7.70 -7.30
CA ALA A 250 -26.98 7.66 -8.72
C ALA A 250 -28.12 8.20 -9.60
N THR A 251 -29.30 8.53 -9.05
CA THR A 251 -30.44 9.01 -9.83
C THR A 251 -30.22 10.34 -10.56
N PRO A 252 -29.52 11.36 -10.02
CA PRO A 252 -29.22 12.60 -10.75
C PRO A 252 -28.08 12.46 -11.78
N ILE A 253 -27.51 11.27 -11.97
CA ILE A 253 -26.40 11.09 -12.91
C ILE A 253 -26.93 11.17 -14.34
N THR A 254 -26.39 12.10 -15.11
CA THR A 254 -26.63 12.18 -16.55
C THR A 254 -25.55 11.36 -17.27
N ALA A 255 -25.86 10.11 -17.57
CA ALA A 255 -24.95 9.24 -18.31
C ALA A 255 -24.75 9.76 -19.75
N VAL A 256 -23.51 9.69 -20.26
CA VAL A 256 -23.20 10.03 -21.66
C VAL A 256 -23.96 9.10 -22.60
N TYR A 257 -24.07 7.83 -22.21
CA TYR A 257 -24.98 6.87 -22.85
C TYR A 257 -25.82 6.13 -21.81
N GLU A 258 -27.13 6.05 -22.03
CA GLU A 258 -28.07 5.44 -21.08
C GLU A 258 -27.92 3.92 -20.93
N LYS A 259 -27.35 3.25 -21.95
CA LYS A 259 -27.29 1.78 -22.02
C LYS A 259 -25.85 1.30 -22.20
N GLU A 260 -25.57 0.10 -21.71
CA GLU A 260 -24.34 -0.62 -22.04
C GLU A 260 -24.18 -0.73 -23.57
N PHE A 261 -22.95 -0.63 -24.05
CA PHE A 261 -22.63 -0.49 -25.47
C PHE A 261 -23.31 0.70 -26.15
N GLY A 262 -23.63 1.76 -25.41
CA GLY A 262 -24.32 2.94 -25.92
C GLY A 262 -23.68 3.55 -27.18
N PHE A 263 -22.38 3.80 -27.13
CA PHE A 263 -21.62 4.26 -28.30
C PHE A 263 -21.77 3.31 -29.50
N LEU A 264 -21.60 2.00 -29.27
CA LEU A 264 -21.79 0.97 -30.31
C LEU A 264 -23.23 0.91 -30.84
N ASN A 265 -24.23 1.19 -30.02
CA ASN A 265 -25.63 1.25 -30.44
C ASN A 265 -25.84 2.41 -31.42
N GLU A 266 -25.29 3.58 -31.11
CA GLU A 266 -25.33 4.75 -31.98
C GLU A 266 -24.51 4.58 -33.25
N LEU A 267 -23.30 4.03 -33.15
CA LEU A 267 -22.46 3.70 -34.31
C LEU A 267 -23.18 2.75 -35.26
N ASN A 268 -23.80 1.68 -34.75
CA ASN A 268 -24.57 0.74 -35.57
C ASN A 268 -25.80 1.41 -36.20
N ALA A 269 -26.49 2.28 -35.47
CA ALA A 269 -27.61 3.05 -36.03
C ALA A 269 -27.14 3.99 -37.14
N PHE A 270 -25.98 4.64 -36.99
CA PHE A 270 -25.38 5.51 -37.98
C PHE A 270 -24.99 4.74 -39.25
N VAL A 271 -24.20 3.67 -39.15
CA VAL A 271 -23.76 2.93 -40.35
C VAL A 271 -24.91 2.15 -41.02
N LYS A 272 -25.94 1.76 -40.27
CA LYS A 272 -27.18 1.19 -40.85
C LYS A 272 -27.96 2.21 -41.67
N LYS A 273 -27.90 3.52 -41.35
CA LYS A 273 -28.48 4.57 -42.20
C LYS A 273 -27.70 4.70 -43.51
N LEU A 274 -26.37 4.56 -43.46
CA LEU A 274 -25.51 4.64 -44.65
C LEU A 274 -25.81 3.56 -45.70
N LEU A 275 -26.24 2.36 -45.28
CA LEU A 275 -26.70 1.30 -46.19
C LEU A 275 -27.93 1.69 -47.01
N LYS A 276 -28.76 2.60 -46.49
CA LYS A 276 -29.98 3.06 -47.17
C LYS A 276 -29.74 4.31 -48.00
N LYS A 277 -28.91 5.23 -47.51
CA LYS A 277 -28.70 6.53 -48.14
C LYS A 277 -27.38 7.15 -47.69
N SER A 278 -26.67 7.78 -48.63
CA SER A 278 -25.50 8.62 -48.33
C SER A 278 -25.88 9.80 -47.43
N ILE A 279 -25.04 10.13 -46.45
CA ILE A 279 -25.20 11.29 -45.55
C ILE A 279 -24.21 12.38 -45.95
N SER A 280 -24.56 13.67 -45.80
CA SER A 280 -23.60 14.75 -46.05
C SER A 280 -22.53 14.79 -44.96
N LEU A 281 -21.28 15.09 -45.33
CA LEU A 281 -20.16 15.19 -44.39
C LEU A 281 -20.45 16.12 -43.20
N THR A 282 -21.12 17.25 -43.45
CA THR A 282 -21.47 18.25 -42.41
C THR A 282 -22.60 17.80 -41.47
N GLN A 283 -23.34 16.75 -41.82
CA GLN A 283 -24.45 16.21 -41.05
C GLN A 283 -24.07 14.94 -40.28
N ALA A 284 -22.88 14.40 -40.52
CA ALA A 284 -22.42 13.19 -39.85
C ALA A 284 -21.97 13.53 -38.42
N PRO A 285 -22.38 12.75 -37.40
CA PRO A 285 -21.86 12.92 -36.04
C PRO A 285 -20.36 12.67 -36.03
N LYS A 286 -19.57 13.68 -35.61
CA LYS A 286 -18.11 13.69 -35.77
C LYS A 286 -17.45 12.45 -35.16
N ASP A 287 -17.77 12.15 -33.91
CA ASP A 287 -17.16 11.04 -33.15
C ASP A 287 -17.52 9.67 -33.75
N LEU A 288 -18.76 9.48 -34.21
CA LEU A 288 -19.18 8.26 -34.88
C LEU A 288 -18.53 8.12 -36.26
N LEU A 289 -18.40 9.23 -36.99
CA LEU A 289 -17.78 9.25 -38.31
C LEU A 289 -16.30 8.90 -38.23
N GLU A 290 -15.57 9.49 -37.30
CA GLU A 290 -14.14 9.21 -37.08
C GLU A 290 -13.91 7.71 -36.88
N ILE A 291 -14.68 7.09 -35.97
CA ILE A 291 -14.57 5.66 -35.69
C ILE A 291 -15.06 4.81 -36.87
N ALA A 292 -16.13 5.21 -37.56
CA ALA A 292 -16.63 4.48 -38.73
C ALA A 292 -15.62 4.46 -39.89
N LEU A 293 -14.90 5.57 -40.11
CA LEU A 293 -13.85 5.66 -41.12
C LEU A 293 -12.61 4.87 -40.69
N LEU A 294 -12.20 4.97 -39.42
CA LEU A 294 -11.08 4.21 -38.86
C LEU A 294 -11.28 2.69 -38.98
N LEU A 295 -12.50 2.23 -38.75
CA LEU A 295 -12.88 0.81 -38.90
C LEU A 295 -13.12 0.41 -40.35
N GLU A 296 -13.01 1.35 -41.31
CA GLU A 296 -13.35 1.17 -42.72
C GLU A 296 -14.79 0.66 -42.93
N ILE A 297 -15.70 0.88 -41.97
CA ILE A 297 -17.13 0.53 -42.07
C ILE A 297 -17.97 1.67 -42.66
N ALA A 298 -17.32 2.78 -43.00
CA ALA A 298 -17.83 3.87 -43.82
C ALA A 298 -16.71 4.38 -44.72
N LYS A 299 -17.06 5.08 -45.81
CA LYS A 299 -16.11 5.73 -46.72
C LYS A 299 -16.57 7.14 -47.03
N GLN A 300 -15.62 8.06 -47.13
CA GLN A 300 -15.88 9.41 -47.63
C GLN A 300 -15.74 9.46 -49.15
N GLU A 301 -16.78 9.94 -49.82
CA GLU A 301 -16.81 10.23 -51.25
C GLU A 301 -17.19 11.69 -51.49
N LYS A 302 -16.19 12.51 -51.81
CA LYS A 302 -16.33 13.97 -51.92
C LYS A 302 -16.90 14.56 -50.60
N GLN A 303 -18.12 15.09 -50.64
CA GLN A 303 -18.83 15.70 -49.51
C GLN A 303 -19.93 14.80 -48.93
N LYS A 304 -19.86 13.50 -49.23
CA LYS A 304 -20.82 12.49 -48.76
C LYS A 304 -20.10 11.34 -48.07
N ILE A 305 -20.76 10.78 -47.07
CA ILE A 305 -20.37 9.55 -46.41
C ILE A 305 -21.29 8.44 -46.92
N VAL A 306 -20.68 7.32 -47.31
CA VAL A 306 -21.36 6.14 -47.83
C VAL A 306 -20.94 4.90 -47.04
N ALA A 307 -21.75 3.85 -47.10
CA ALA A 307 -21.37 2.54 -46.56
C ALA A 307 -20.19 1.97 -47.36
N SER A 308 -19.31 1.22 -46.69
CA SER A 308 -18.22 0.50 -47.30
C SER A 308 -18.61 -0.96 -47.58
N ALA A 309 -17.70 -1.72 -48.20
CA ALA A 309 -17.86 -3.16 -48.37
C ALA A 309 -17.90 -3.94 -47.03
N TYR A 310 -17.36 -3.35 -45.95
CA TYR A 310 -17.27 -3.98 -44.63
C TYR A 310 -18.47 -3.65 -43.73
N THR A 311 -19.33 -2.69 -44.10
CA THR A 311 -20.46 -2.26 -43.27
C THR A 311 -21.42 -3.40 -42.91
N GLU A 312 -21.78 -4.25 -43.89
CA GLU A 312 -22.69 -5.37 -43.64
C GLU A 312 -22.06 -6.45 -42.76
N ASP A 313 -20.78 -6.77 -42.98
CA ASP A 313 -20.07 -7.74 -42.14
C ASP A 313 -19.98 -7.25 -40.69
N TRP A 314 -19.65 -5.96 -40.49
CA TRP A 314 -19.68 -5.33 -39.17
C TRP A 314 -21.02 -5.49 -38.46
N LEU A 315 -22.13 -5.19 -39.14
CA LEU A 315 -23.48 -5.27 -38.57
C LEU A 315 -23.92 -6.70 -38.25
N LYS A 316 -23.31 -7.73 -38.86
CA LYS A 316 -23.57 -9.15 -38.54
C LYS A 316 -22.83 -9.63 -37.28
N LYS A 317 -21.77 -8.94 -36.86
CA LYS A 317 -21.00 -9.31 -35.66
C LYS A 317 -21.81 -9.09 -34.38
N THR A 318 -21.50 -9.86 -33.34
CA THR A 318 -22.11 -9.65 -32.01
C THR A 318 -21.61 -8.36 -31.38
N ARG A 319 -22.30 -7.86 -30.34
CA ARG A 319 -21.85 -6.67 -29.60
C ARG A 319 -20.49 -6.87 -28.95
N ALA A 320 -20.22 -8.06 -28.42
CA ALA A 320 -18.92 -8.40 -27.84
C ALA A 320 -17.81 -8.38 -28.91
N ASP A 321 -18.06 -8.94 -30.09
CA ASP A 321 -17.08 -8.92 -31.19
C ASP A 321 -16.79 -7.48 -31.66
N GLN A 322 -17.84 -6.66 -31.81
CA GLN A 322 -17.72 -5.24 -32.16
C GLN A 322 -16.91 -4.47 -31.10
N ALA A 323 -17.18 -4.73 -29.82
CA ALA A 323 -16.44 -4.15 -28.71
C ALA A 323 -14.95 -4.55 -28.71
N ILE A 324 -14.64 -5.82 -28.94
CA ILE A 324 -13.25 -6.31 -29.05
C ILE A 324 -12.51 -5.65 -30.22
N ILE A 325 -13.19 -5.41 -31.34
CA ILE A 325 -12.59 -4.70 -32.48
C ILE A 325 -12.29 -3.25 -32.10
N LEU A 326 -13.24 -2.53 -31.49
CA LEU A 326 -13.01 -1.15 -31.01
C LEU A 326 -11.87 -1.08 -30.00
N TYR A 327 -11.84 -2.03 -29.08
CA TYR A 327 -10.79 -2.17 -28.11
C TYR A 327 -9.42 -2.35 -28.77
N ARG A 328 -9.28 -3.24 -29.77
CA ARG A 328 -8.02 -3.38 -30.53
C ARG A 328 -7.64 -2.09 -31.26
N GLN A 329 -8.62 -1.35 -31.78
CA GLN A 329 -8.36 -0.07 -32.43
C GLN A 329 -7.89 1.02 -31.46
N SER A 330 -8.21 0.94 -30.17
CA SER A 330 -7.67 1.88 -29.17
C SER A 330 -6.13 1.93 -29.18
N LEU A 331 -5.47 0.80 -29.44
CA LEU A 331 -4.02 0.70 -29.58
C LEU A 331 -3.52 1.42 -30.85
N ASN A 332 -4.17 1.19 -31.98
CA ASN A 332 -3.83 1.85 -33.24
C ASN A 332 -4.06 3.37 -33.15
N ARG A 333 -5.15 3.78 -32.50
CA ARG A 333 -5.47 5.19 -32.23
C ARG A 333 -4.44 5.83 -31.31
N LEU A 334 -3.95 5.10 -30.32
CA LEU A 334 -2.86 5.59 -29.46
C LEU A 334 -1.60 5.86 -30.28
N ILE A 335 -1.18 4.92 -31.12
CA ILE A 335 0.01 5.07 -31.97
C ILE A 335 -0.15 6.26 -32.95
N ALA A 336 -1.35 6.46 -33.48
CA ALA A 336 -1.65 7.54 -34.41
C ALA A 336 -1.89 8.90 -33.73
N ASN A 337 -1.98 8.97 -32.39
CA ASN A 337 -2.29 10.20 -31.69
C ASN A 337 -1.03 11.04 -31.45
N GLU A 338 -0.85 12.08 -32.26
CA GLU A 338 0.30 12.99 -32.19
C GLU A 338 0.47 13.69 -30.83
N GLN A 339 -0.62 13.85 -30.07
CA GLN A 339 -0.59 14.48 -28.75
C GLN A 339 0.03 13.57 -27.67
N PHE A 340 -0.09 12.24 -27.79
CA PHE A 340 0.31 11.27 -26.75
C PHE A 340 1.43 10.33 -27.22
N THR A 341 2.32 10.82 -28.07
CA THR A 341 3.45 10.03 -28.63
C THR A 341 4.45 9.52 -27.60
N SER A 342 4.46 10.11 -26.40
CA SER A 342 5.26 9.70 -25.25
C SER A 342 4.70 8.48 -24.50
N PHE A 343 3.45 8.09 -24.76
CA PHE A 343 2.77 6.98 -24.10
C PHE A 343 2.77 5.73 -24.98
N SER A 344 2.80 4.58 -24.32
CA SER A 344 2.93 3.26 -24.94
C SER A 344 1.71 2.38 -24.70
N GLU A 345 1.62 1.25 -25.41
CA GLU A 345 0.63 0.21 -25.09
C GLU A 345 0.72 -0.22 -23.62
N LYS A 346 1.93 -0.27 -23.04
CA LYS A 346 2.11 -0.62 -21.62
C LYS A 346 1.33 0.34 -20.71
N ASP A 347 1.37 1.64 -20.98
CA ASP A 347 0.67 2.65 -20.17
C ASP A 347 -0.85 2.45 -20.25
N LEU A 348 -1.38 2.19 -21.45
CA LEU A 348 -2.78 1.86 -21.65
C LEU A 348 -3.18 0.61 -20.84
N ARG A 349 -2.35 -0.44 -20.85
CA ARG A 349 -2.59 -1.66 -20.05
C ARG A 349 -2.54 -1.40 -18.55
N GLU A 350 -1.71 -0.48 -18.08
CA GLU A 350 -1.67 -0.10 -16.66
C GLU A 350 -2.94 0.65 -16.26
N VAL A 351 -3.44 1.56 -17.10
CA VAL A 351 -4.74 2.24 -16.89
C VAL A 351 -5.91 1.26 -16.87
N GLU A 352 -5.90 0.24 -17.73
CA GLU A 352 -6.91 -0.81 -17.71
C GLU A 352 -6.92 -1.58 -16.40
N LYS A 353 -5.74 -1.99 -15.91
CA LYS A 353 -5.62 -2.74 -14.68
C LYS A 353 -6.08 -1.93 -13.47
N SER A 354 -5.85 -0.61 -13.45
CA SER A 354 -6.28 0.23 -12.34
C SER A 354 -7.80 0.37 -12.22
N LEU A 355 -8.56 0.09 -13.29
CA LEU A 355 -10.03 0.06 -13.21
C LEU A 355 -10.57 -1.05 -12.29
N LYS A 356 -9.74 -2.05 -11.93
CA LYS A 356 -10.12 -3.08 -10.94
C LYS A 356 -10.27 -2.53 -9.52
N ASN A 357 -9.78 -1.31 -9.26
CA ASN A 357 -9.66 -0.77 -7.92
C ASN A 357 -10.96 -0.19 -7.34
N PHE A 358 -12.07 -0.09 -8.08
CA PHE A 358 -13.34 0.41 -7.55
C PHE A 358 -14.52 -0.55 -7.81
N ALA A 359 -15.53 -0.46 -6.94
CA ALA A 359 -16.63 -1.42 -6.88
C ALA A 359 -17.45 -1.47 -8.18
N HIS A 360 -17.63 -2.68 -8.70
CA HIS A 360 -18.42 -2.94 -9.91
C HIS A 360 -19.85 -2.37 -9.82
N GLY A 361 -20.33 -1.78 -10.92
CA GLY A 361 -21.69 -1.26 -11.03
C GLY A 361 -21.95 0.00 -10.19
N LYS A 362 -20.94 0.54 -9.51
CA LYS A 362 -21.05 1.78 -8.75
C LYS A 362 -20.35 2.92 -9.48
N TRP A 363 -21.03 4.05 -9.57
CA TRP A 363 -20.46 5.28 -10.10
C TRP A 363 -19.51 5.90 -9.09
N VAL A 364 -18.35 6.35 -9.57
CA VAL A 364 -17.34 7.08 -8.78
C VAL A 364 -16.92 8.33 -9.53
N TYR A 365 -16.50 9.37 -8.81
CA TYR A 365 -15.93 10.56 -9.44
C TYR A 365 -14.57 10.23 -10.06
N PHE A 366 -14.31 10.78 -11.25
CA PHE A 366 -13.03 10.59 -11.95
C PHE A 366 -11.84 11.08 -11.12
N GLU A 367 -11.98 12.19 -10.42
CA GLU A 367 -10.93 12.74 -9.55
C GLU A 367 -10.58 11.80 -8.39
N ASP A 368 -11.56 11.12 -7.80
CA ASP A 368 -11.30 10.18 -6.71
C ASP A 368 -10.67 8.88 -7.24
N TYR A 369 -11.07 8.45 -8.45
CA TYR A 369 -10.40 7.38 -9.18
C TYR A 369 -8.91 7.70 -9.43
N ILE A 370 -8.59 8.92 -9.89
CA ILE A 370 -7.20 9.33 -10.15
C ILE A 370 -6.37 9.37 -8.85
N LYS A 371 -6.92 9.88 -7.74
CA LYS A 371 -6.22 9.91 -6.44
C LYS A 371 -5.81 8.51 -5.96
N GLY A 372 -6.66 7.51 -6.17
CA GLY A 372 -6.39 6.11 -5.79
C GLY A 372 -5.70 5.28 -6.88
N CYS A 373 -5.37 5.87 -8.03
CA CYS A 373 -4.80 5.15 -9.16
C CYS A 373 -3.32 4.82 -8.92
N LEU A 374 -2.99 3.53 -8.82
CA LEU A 374 -1.62 3.03 -8.62
C LEU A 374 -0.88 2.68 -9.94
N ALA A 375 -1.41 3.08 -11.10
CA ALA A 375 -0.87 2.73 -12.41
C ALA A 375 0.46 3.44 -12.71
N ALA A 376 1.43 2.70 -13.25
CA ALA A 376 2.68 3.28 -13.74
C ALA A 376 2.47 3.80 -15.17
N VAL A 377 2.12 5.07 -15.31
CA VAL A 377 1.73 5.71 -16.58
C VAL A 377 2.71 6.84 -16.93
N GLY A 378 3.26 6.80 -18.14
CA GLY A 378 4.16 7.82 -18.65
C GLY A 378 5.47 7.86 -17.88
N SER A 379 5.73 8.96 -17.19
CA SER A 379 6.95 9.14 -16.39
C SER A 379 6.84 8.58 -14.97
N VAL A 380 5.62 8.22 -14.54
CA VAL A 380 5.36 7.67 -13.21
C VAL A 380 5.93 6.25 -13.09
N LEU A 381 6.84 6.08 -12.12
CA LEU A 381 7.41 4.77 -11.80
C LEU A 381 6.43 3.90 -10.99
N PRO A 382 6.53 2.56 -11.11
CA PRO A 382 5.75 1.65 -10.29
C PRO A 382 5.95 1.89 -8.79
N THR A 383 4.87 1.74 -8.01
CA THR A 383 4.93 1.84 -6.55
C THR A 383 5.92 0.84 -5.98
N SER A 384 6.97 1.37 -5.40
CA SER A 384 8.08 0.61 -4.82
C SER A 384 8.57 1.28 -3.55
N LEU A 385 9.20 0.50 -2.68
CA LEU A 385 9.81 0.96 -1.46
C LEU A 385 11.10 1.72 -1.81
N VAL A 386 11.14 3.02 -1.53
CA VAL A 386 12.28 3.89 -1.84
C VAL A 386 12.82 4.55 -0.57
N ASN A 387 14.14 4.67 -0.49
CA ASN A 387 14.81 5.46 0.52
C ASN A 387 15.06 6.87 -0.01
N ARG A 388 14.40 7.88 0.57
CA ARG A 388 14.61 9.30 0.25
C ARG A 388 15.01 10.05 1.53
N GLY A 389 16.26 10.51 1.59
CA GLY A 389 16.73 11.36 2.69
C GLY A 389 16.65 10.70 4.06
N LYS A 390 17.08 9.42 4.17
CA LYS A 390 17.01 8.58 5.38
C LYS A 390 15.60 8.18 5.82
N ARG A 391 14.59 8.37 4.96
CA ARG A 391 13.24 7.86 5.23
C ARG A 391 12.81 6.94 4.11
N TRP A 392 12.34 5.77 4.51
CA TRP A 392 11.73 4.82 3.60
C TRP A 392 10.25 5.14 3.42
N LYS A 393 9.72 4.88 2.23
CA LYS A 393 8.28 4.91 1.95
C LYS A 393 7.97 4.17 0.66
N TYR A 394 6.75 3.66 0.53
CA TYR A 394 6.23 3.28 -0.76
C TYR A 394 5.95 4.54 -1.59
N SER A 395 6.51 4.61 -2.80
CA SER A 395 6.25 5.73 -3.70
C SER A 395 4.86 5.61 -4.33
N THR A 396 3.93 6.46 -3.92
CA THR A 396 2.62 6.55 -4.58
C THR A 396 2.70 7.40 -5.84
N PRO A 397 1.89 7.10 -6.89
CA PRO A 397 1.84 7.91 -8.10
C PRO A 397 1.45 9.37 -7.83
N ASN A 398 2.07 10.27 -8.60
CA ASN A 398 1.67 11.66 -8.68
C ASN A 398 1.69 12.08 -10.15
N TYR A 399 0.53 12.05 -10.78
CA TYR A 399 0.39 12.29 -12.21
C TYR A 399 0.43 13.79 -12.52
N ASN A 400 1.20 14.16 -13.55
CA ASN A 400 1.13 15.48 -14.15
C ASN A 400 -0.15 15.64 -15.00
N GLU A 401 -0.40 16.84 -15.53
CA GLU A 401 -1.62 17.11 -16.30
C GLU A 401 -1.71 16.29 -17.59
N GLU A 402 -0.60 16.07 -18.30
CA GLU A 402 -0.58 15.24 -19.52
C GLU A 402 -0.95 13.79 -19.21
N GLU A 403 -0.39 13.22 -18.14
CA GLU A 403 -0.70 11.87 -17.65
C GLU A 403 -2.16 11.75 -17.21
N LYS A 404 -2.72 12.76 -16.53
CA LYS A 404 -4.15 12.79 -16.19
C LYS A 404 -5.05 12.82 -17.43
N GLN A 405 -4.70 13.64 -18.44
CA GLN A 405 -5.46 13.68 -19.69
C GLN A 405 -5.36 12.35 -20.45
N PHE A 406 -4.19 11.70 -20.43
CA PHE A 406 -4.04 10.37 -21.01
C PHE A 406 -4.95 9.35 -20.30
N ILE A 407 -4.92 9.28 -18.97
CA ILE A 407 -5.80 8.38 -18.20
C ILE A 407 -7.27 8.66 -18.50
N LYS A 408 -7.64 9.95 -18.60
CA LYS A 408 -9.00 10.38 -18.97
C LYS A 408 -9.38 9.91 -20.38
N LEU A 409 -8.51 10.09 -21.36
CA LEU A 409 -8.73 9.65 -22.74
C LEU A 409 -8.99 8.13 -22.80
N ILE A 410 -8.11 7.35 -22.17
CA ILE A 410 -8.23 5.89 -22.18
C ILE A 410 -9.53 5.45 -21.49
N THR A 411 -9.79 5.94 -20.28
CA THR A 411 -10.96 5.48 -19.49
C THR A 411 -12.28 6.02 -20.00
N CYS A 412 -12.34 7.31 -20.32
CA CYS A 412 -13.59 8.01 -20.58
C CYS A 412 -13.95 8.06 -22.07
N GLU A 413 -13.02 7.74 -22.96
CA GLU A 413 -13.27 7.68 -24.40
C GLU A 413 -13.06 6.28 -24.95
N TYR A 414 -11.83 5.75 -24.90
CA TYR A 414 -11.50 4.51 -25.62
C TYR A 414 -12.21 3.29 -25.01
N LEU A 415 -12.07 3.10 -23.70
CA LEU A 415 -12.72 2.01 -22.97
C LEU A 415 -14.23 2.22 -22.86
N MET A 416 -14.70 3.48 -22.89
CA MET A 416 -16.13 3.79 -22.96
C MET A 416 -16.73 3.39 -24.31
N GLN A 417 -16.06 3.69 -25.42
CA GLN A 417 -16.50 3.30 -26.77
C GLN A 417 -16.53 1.77 -26.92
N ALA A 418 -15.56 1.07 -26.34
CA ALA A 418 -15.55 -0.39 -26.27
C ALA A 418 -16.63 -0.98 -25.31
N GLY A 419 -17.36 -0.14 -24.58
CA GLY A 419 -18.41 -0.55 -23.64
C GLY A 419 -17.87 -1.14 -22.34
N MET A 420 -16.57 -1.01 -22.04
CA MET A 420 -15.97 -1.48 -20.79
C MET A 420 -16.21 -0.50 -19.62
N VAL A 421 -16.35 0.79 -19.93
CA VAL A 421 -16.61 1.86 -18.96
C VAL A 421 -17.88 2.60 -19.37
N ALA A 422 -18.71 2.97 -18.40
CA ALA A 422 -19.75 3.97 -18.58
C ALA A 422 -19.28 5.30 -18.00
N THR A 423 -19.56 6.41 -18.67
CA THR A 423 -19.24 7.76 -18.23
C THR A 423 -20.50 8.60 -18.09
N GLY A 424 -20.45 9.61 -17.24
CA GLY A 424 -21.58 10.50 -16.97
C GLY A 424 -21.17 11.72 -16.18
N TYR A 425 -22.15 12.56 -15.88
CA TYR A 425 -21.96 13.74 -15.05
C TYR A 425 -22.90 13.73 -13.86
N HIS A 426 -22.35 14.03 -12.69
CA HIS A 426 -23.08 14.23 -11.45
C HIS A 426 -22.69 15.58 -10.87
N GLN A 427 -23.63 16.52 -10.77
CA GLN A 427 -23.37 17.89 -10.30
C GLN A 427 -22.19 18.55 -11.06
N ASP A 428 -22.21 18.46 -12.40
CA ASP A 428 -21.16 18.94 -13.31
C ASP A 428 -19.78 18.29 -13.15
N LYS A 429 -19.67 17.23 -12.33
CA LYS A 429 -18.44 16.46 -12.16
C LYS A 429 -18.49 15.18 -12.97
N LEU A 430 -17.40 14.90 -13.69
CA LEU A 430 -17.22 13.66 -14.44
C LEU A 430 -17.19 12.46 -13.49
N CYS A 431 -18.03 11.48 -13.78
CA CYS A 431 -18.06 10.20 -13.10
C CYS A 431 -17.93 9.05 -14.09
N LEU A 432 -17.46 7.92 -13.59
CA LEU A 432 -17.28 6.69 -14.36
C LEU A 432 -17.72 5.47 -13.57
N CYS A 433 -18.06 4.41 -14.28
CA CYS A 433 -18.52 3.14 -13.73
C CYS A 433 -18.00 1.99 -14.60
N LEU A 434 -17.53 0.91 -13.96
CA LEU A 434 -17.10 -0.30 -14.66
C LEU A 434 -18.33 -1.14 -15.03
N THR A 435 -18.54 -1.36 -16.33
CA THR A 435 -19.70 -2.11 -16.85
C THR A 435 -19.58 -3.61 -16.58
N PRO A 436 -20.68 -4.39 -16.69
CA PRO A 436 -20.64 -5.84 -16.66
C PRO A 436 -19.66 -6.42 -17.69
N PHE A 437 -19.68 -5.92 -18.93
CA PHE A 437 -18.73 -6.32 -19.95
C PHE A 437 -17.28 -5.99 -19.61
N GLY A 438 -17.02 -4.78 -19.08
CA GLY A 438 -15.70 -4.33 -18.66
C GLY A 438 -15.13 -5.20 -17.55
N ARG A 439 -15.94 -5.56 -16.55
CA ARG A 439 -15.55 -6.49 -15.49
C ARG A 439 -15.10 -7.84 -16.05
N LEU A 440 -15.88 -8.43 -16.95
CA LEU A 440 -15.55 -9.72 -17.56
C LEU A 440 -14.27 -9.65 -18.40
N SER A 441 -14.04 -8.52 -19.07
CA SER A 441 -12.90 -8.31 -19.95
C SER A 441 -11.59 -8.04 -19.19
N LEU A 442 -11.67 -7.43 -18.00
CA LEU A 442 -10.50 -7.15 -17.17
C LEU A 442 -10.03 -8.37 -16.35
N GLY A 443 -10.90 -9.35 -16.09
CA GLY A 443 -10.60 -10.57 -15.32
C GLY A 443 -10.78 -10.38 -13.82
#